data_AF-A0A9X4KVA6-F1
#
_entry.id   AF-A0A9X4KVA6-F1
#
_cell.length_a   1.000
_cell.length_b   1.000
_cell.length_c   1.000
_cell.angle_alpha   90.00
_cell.angle_beta   90.00
_cell.angle_gamma   90.00
#
_symmetry.space_group_name_H-M   'P 1'
#
loop_
_entity.id
_entity.type
_entity.pdbx_description
1 polymer ?
#
loop_
_entity_poly.entity_id
_entity_poly.type
_entity_poly.pdbx_seq_one_letter_code
_entity_poly.pdbx_strand_id
1 'polypeptide(L)'
;MIEETNRLLKTGIEDDEGVYTLGGWLMSELEEAVVGAEVSADDYTFVVAEMENRQIKRVGVRRAPAAASESQEASASAEHPS
;
A
#
# COMPACT_ATOMS: atom_id res chain seq x y z
N MET A 1 11.90 6.96 7.72
CA MET A 1 11.71 7.46 6.35
C MET A 1 11.30 6.29 5.47
N ILE A 2 10.77 6.52 4.26
CA ILE A 2 10.30 5.45 3.36
C ILE A 2 11.41 4.44 3.07
N GLU A 3 12.64 4.91 2.85
CA GLU A 3 13.82 4.06 2.64
C GLU A 3 14.06 3.06 3.79
N GLU A 4 13.85 3.47 5.04
CA GLU A 4 13.99 2.60 6.21
C GLU A 4 12.88 1.54 6.24
N THR A 5 11.64 1.95 5.92
CA THR A 5 10.51 1.02 5.80
C THR A 5 10.78 -0.03 4.72
N ASN A 6 11.23 0.40 3.54
CA ASN A 6 11.64 -0.49 2.45
C ASN A 6 12.78 -1.43 2.86
N ARG A 7 13.79 -0.92 3.57
CA ARG A 7 14.89 -1.75 4.06
C ARG A 7 14.45 -2.82 5.04
N LEU A 8 13.57 -2.48 5.99
CA LEU A 8 13.10 -3.37 7.06
C LEU A 8 12.08 -4.39 6.57
N LEU A 9 11.10 -3.95 5.78
CA LEU A 9 9.99 -4.77 5.34
C LEU A 9 10.21 -5.43 3.97
N LYS A 10 11.27 -5.01 3.26
CA LYS A 10 11.57 -5.42 1.88
C LYS A 10 10.46 -5.01 0.91
N THR A 11 9.86 -3.85 1.15
CA THR A 11 8.85 -3.23 0.27
C THR A 11 9.51 -2.39 -0.82
N GLY A 12 8.76 -2.14 -1.89
CA GLY A 12 9.15 -1.32 -3.03
C GLY A 12 8.45 0.04 -3.09
N ILE A 13 8.08 0.63 -1.94
CA ILE A 13 7.35 1.91 -1.90
C ILE A 13 8.18 3.00 -2.57
N GLU A 14 7.61 3.65 -3.57
CA GLU A 14 8.26 4.75 -4.30
C GLU A 14 8.30 6.02 -3.43
N ASP A 15 9.44 6.71 -3.45
CA ASP A 15 9.57 8.05 -2.88
C ASP A 15 9.37 9.11 -3.97
N ASP A 16 8.22 9.78 -3.95
CA ASP A 16 7.96 10.94 -4.81
C ASP A 16 8.68 12.20 -4.29
N GLU A 17 8.92 13.15 -5.19
CA GLU A 17 9.55 14.42 -4.83
C GLU A 17 8.72 15.18 -3.79
N GLY A 18 9.28 15.37 -2.59
CA GLY A 18 8.60 15.97 -1.45
C GLY A 18 7.93 14.99 -0.48
N VAL A 19 7.93 13.68 -0.77
CA VAL A 19 7.31 12.63 0.05
C VAL A 19 8.36 11.61 0.50
N TYR A 20 9.01 11.88 1.63
CA TYR A 20 10.11 11.05 2.14
C TYR A 20 9.75 10.21 3.38
N THR A 21 8.55 10.40 3.92
CA THR A 21 8.10 9.74 5.16
C THR A 21 6.94 8.82 4.89
N LEU A 22 6.87 7.72 5.64
CA LEU A 22 5.77 6.77 5.53
C LEU A 22 4.41 7.45 5.76
N GLY A 23 4.32 8.37 6.72
CA GLY A 23 3.12 9.16 6.94
C GLY A 23 2.78 10.07 5.76
N GLY A 24 3.77 10.71 5.14
CA GLY A 24 3.57 11.51 3.93
C GLY A 24 3.05 10.68 2.76
N TRP A 25 3.60 9.47 2.57
CA TRP A 25 3.14 8.54 1.54
C TRP A 25 1.72 8.03 1.80
N LEU A 26 1.38 7.63 3.04
CA LEU A 26 -0.02 7.28 3.35
C LEU A 26 -0.99 8.45 3.09
N MET A 27 -0.56 9.70 3.32
CA MET A 27 -1.38 10.87 3.04
C MET A 27 -1.57 11.14 1.54
N SER A 28 -0.65 10.71 0.67
CA SER A 28 -0.80 10.86 -0.79
C SER A 28 -1.67 9.77 -1.40
N GLU A 29 -1.63 8.55 -0.85
CA GLU A 29 -2.41 7.40 -1.35
C GLU A 29 -3.87 7.42 -0.92
N LEU A 30 -4.18 8.01 0.24
CA LEU A 30 -5.53 8.03 0.80
C LEU A 30 -6.35 9.22 0.28
N GLU A 31 -7.55 8.95 -0.22
CA GLU A 31 -8.53 10.01 -0.55
C GLU A 31 -8.88 10.85 0.70
N GLU A 32 -9.05 10.18 1.84
CA GLU A 32 -9.19 10.81 3.14
C GLU A 32 -8.35 10.09 4.20
N ALA A 33 -7.35 10.79 4.74
CA ALA A 33 -6.53 10.25 5.82
C ALA A 33 -7.25 10.38 7.17
N VAL A 34 -7.79 9.26 7.64
CA VAL A 34 -8.43 9.11 8.97
C VAL A 34 -7.88 7.89 9.71
N VAL A 35 -8.00 7.86 11.03
CA VAL A 35 -7.61 6.67 11.82
C VAL A 35 -8.42 5.45 11.36
N GLY A 36 -7.72 4.36 11.10
CA GLY A 36 -8.29 3.13 10.55
C GLY A 36 -8.25 3.04 9.02
N ALA A 37 -7.90 4.11 8.31
CA ALA A 37 -7.67 4.04 6.86
C ALA A 37 -6.47 3.15 6.53
N GLU A 38 -6.53 2.46 5.40
CA GLU A 38 -5.57 1.42 5.02
C GLU A 38 -5.06 1.59 3.59
N VAL A 39 -3.77 1.33 3.40
CA VAL A 39 -3.11 1.27 2.08
C VAL A 39 -2.38 -0.07 2.00
N SER A 40 -2.56 -0.80 0.90
CA SER A 40 -1.85 -2.06 0.67
C SER A 40 -0.72 -1.86 -0.32
N ALA A 41 0.47 -2.32 0.03
CA ALA A 41 1.65 -2.32 -0.82
C ALA A 41 2.45 -3.59 -0.58
N ASP A 42 2.80 -4.28 -1.65
CA ASP A 42 3.42 -5.61 -1.62
C ASP A 42 2.61 -6.59 -0.73
N ASP A 43 3.30 -7.30 0.17
CA ASP A 43 2.72 -8.25 1.14
C ASP A 43 2.23 -7.58 2.44
N TYR A 44 2.08 -6.25 2.46
CA TYR A 44 1.75 -5.52 3.69
C TYR A 44 0.55 -4.59 3.52
N THR A 45 -0.22 -4.47 4.59
CA THR A 45 -1.23 -3.44 4.76
C THR A 45 -0.76 -2.48 5.83
N PHE A 46 -0.65 -1.21 5.46
CA PHE A 46 -0.34 -0.08 6.33
C PHE A 46 -1.63 0.56 6.79
N VAL A 47 -1.75 0.81 8.09
CA VAL A 47 -2.98 1.30 8.73
C VAL A 47 -2.66 2.57 9.49
N VAL A 48 -3.45 3.63 9.30
CA VAL A 48 -3.36 4.84 10.12
C VAL A 48 -3.80 4.51 11.55
N ALA A 49 -2.85 4.31 12.45
CA ALA A 49 -3.13 3.87 13.82
C ALA A 49 -3.30 5.04 14.80
N GLU A 50 -2.78 6.21 14.46
CA GLU A 50 -2.93 7.44 15.25
C GLU A 50 -2.69 8.68 14.40
N MET A 51 -3.53 9.70 14.59
CA MET A 51 -3.37 11.01 14.00
C MET A 51 -3.45 12.09 15.08
N GLU A 52 -2.66 13.15 14.89
CA GLU A 52 -2.70 14.36 15.71
C GLU A 52 -2.48 15.57 14.80
N ASN A 53 -3.33 16.60 14.90
CA ASN A 53 -3.22 17.84 14.13
C ASN A 53 -3.05 17.60 12.61
N ARG A 54 -3.84 16.67 12.04
CA ARG A 54 -3.79 16.24 10.62
C ARG A 54 -2.46 15.60 10.20
N GLN A 55 -1.62 15.18 11.15
CA GLN A 55 -0.40 14.42 10.89
C GLN A 55 -0.55 12.99 11.39
N ILE A 56 -0.14 12.03 10.57
CA ILE A 56 -0.05 10.63 10.98
C ILE A 56 1.13 10.49 11.96
N LYS A 57 0.85 10.06 13.18
CA LYS A 57 1.87 9.85 14.24
C LYS A 57 2.29 8.40 14.36
N ARG A 58 1.37 7.47 14.12
CA ARG A 58 1.64 6.03 14.18
C ARG A 58 0.98 5.32 12.99
N VAL A 59 1.74 4.44 12.37
CA VAL A 59 1.29 3.53 11.32
C VAL A 59 1.38 2.11 11.86
N GLY A 60 0.27 1.38 11.83
CA GLY A 60 0.25 -0.06 12.05
C GLY A 60 0.62 -0.77 10.76
N VAL A 61 1.33 -1.90 10.87
CA VAL A 61 1.66 -2.74 9.71
C VAL A 61 1.23 -4.15 10.01
N ARG A 62 0.48 -4.75 9.09
CA ARG A 62 0.13 -6.16 9.10
C ARG A 62 0.55 -6.80 7.79
N ARG A 63 1.02 -8.04 7.83
CA ARG A 63 1.14 -8.81 6.59
C ARG A 63 -0.25 -9.01 6.02
N ALA A 64 -0.42 -8.74 4.74
CA ALA A 64 -1.60 -9.17 4.03
C ALA A 64 -1.70 -10.69 4.17
N PRO A 65 -2.88 -11.25 4.49
CA PRO A 65 -3.05 -12.69 4.36
C PRO A 65 -2.70 -13.06 2.93
N ALA A 66 -1.94 -14.13 2.73
CA ALA A 66 -1.61 -14.68 1.42
C ALA A 66 -2.89 -15.18 0.74
N ALA A 67 -3.72 -14.26 0.27
CA ALA A 67 -4.92 -14.52 -0.48
C ALA A 67 -4.60 -14.24 -1.95
N ALA A 68 -4.23 -15.31 -2.65
CA ALA A 68 -4.25 -15.47 -4.09
C ALA A 68 -3.35 -14.53 -4.93
N SER A 69 -2.05 -14.88 -5.00
CA SER A 69 -1.39 -14.84 -6.32
C SER A 69 -2.05 -15.91 -7.19
N GLU A 70 -3.05 -15.52 -8.00
CA GLU A 70 -3.63 -16.17 -9.19
C GLU A 70 -4.79 -15.23 -9.61
N SER A 71 -4.77 -14.50 -10.73
CA SER A 71 -4.55 -14.98 -12.10
C SER A 71 -3.98 -13.90 -13.03
N GLN A 72 -2.91 -14.29 -13.73
CA GLN A 72 -2.56 -13.78 -15.06
C GLN A 72 -3.06 -14.82 -16.08
N GLU A 73 -3.68 -14.36 -17.17
CA GLU A 73 -3.95 -15.06 -18.46
C GLU A 73 -4.97 -16.23 -18.51
N ALA A 74 -6.20 -15.95 -18.97
CA ALA A 74 -6.96 -16.81 -19.90
C ALA A 74 -8.18 -16.06 -20.49
N SER A 75 -8.00 -15.41 -21.65
CA SER A 75 -9.02 -15.31 -22.72
C SER A 75 -8.42 -14.71 -23.98
N ALA A 76 -7.51 -15.46 -24.60
CA ALA A 76 -7.43 -15.47 -26.06
C ALA A 76 -8.15 -16.74 -26.53
N SER A 77 -8.96 -16.59 -27.58
CA SER A 77 -9.51 -17.65 -28.42
C SER A 77 -10.81 -18.33 -27.95
N ALA A 78 -11.95 -17.75 -28.37
CA ALA A 78 -13.15 -18.50 -28.78
C ALA A 78 -14.13 -17.59 -29.55
N GLU A 79 -13.75 -17.08 -30.73
CA GLU A 79 -14.71 -16.62 -31.73
C GLU A 79 -14.36 -17.21 -33.10
N HIS A 80 -14.95 -18.38 -33.37
CA HIS A 80 -15.34 -19.01 -34.65
C HIS A 80 -15.42 -20.52 -34.38
N PRO A 81 -16.54 -21.23 -34.64
CA PRO A 81 -17.35 -21.21 -35.87
C PRO A 81 -18.87 -21.02 -35.57
N SER A 82 -19.80 -20.77 -36.49
CA SER A 82 -20.06 -21.24 -37.87
C SER A 82 -20.88 -20.21 -38.64
#